data_AF-A0A1W9UAP4-F1
#
_entry.id   AF-A0A1W9UAP4-F1
#
_cell.length_a   1.000
_cell.length_b   1.000
_cell.length_c   1.000
_cell.angle_alpha   90.00
_cell.angle_beta   90.00
_cell.angle_gamma   90.00
#
_symmetry.space_group_name_H-M   'P 1'
#
loop_
_entity.id
_entity.type
_entity.pdbx_description
1 polymer ?
#
loop_
_entity_poly.entity_id
_entity_poly.type
_entity_poly.pdbx_seq_one_letter_code
_entity_poly.pdbx_strand_id
1 'polypeptide(L)'
;MKTLLQVLAQDERAQIHERTLQVLAKTGVRVDTAWGRQILKDAGAEVDENTNIVRFPRALVEESLRLAPKEFTLGARRPGWDLRMNGGDCTLCIDGEAIFALDRETGERRPGMAKDWLDATRLIDALDEVGVWWCMVEANDRGDSMADYVGYLQGIFSNFSKHVQDATSTPEQSPWLLEVLQVVFGDKEAIRRQHPLSVLLCPLSPLAIEAPYTDAYLALLGWDIPVAVMPMPLMGGTAPGSLISTTVVGNCDVLAMLCLIQAGAPGTPFICAPALSVIDPRSGRYSPGAVENGLLGAAAVEMARYYGLPAEGTGGGSECYVPGIQAGYERAMNALLPLLSWPDILVGPGLLGGSMVLSLEQLLIDVEIFKMAKR
;
A
#
# COMPACT_ATOMS: atom_id res chain seq x y z
N MET A 1 18.55 -20.81 -10.42
CA MET A 1 19.14 -19.62 -11.08
C MET A 1 18.78 -18.42 -10.21
N LYS A 2 19.63 -17.40 -10.08
CA LYS A 2 19.29 -16.16 -9.35
C LYS A 2 19.27 -15.04 -10.39
N THR A 3 18.13 -14.36 -10.54
CA THR A 3 17.95 -13.25 -11.48
C THR A 3 17.40 -12.07 -10.68
N LEU A 4 18.02 -10.90 -10.83
CA LEU A 4 17.49 -9.63 -10.35
C LEU A 4 17.24 -8.76 -11.58
N LEU A 5 16.00 -8.35 -11.80
CA LEU A 5 15.67 -7.37 -12.83
C LEU A 5 16.06 -5.98 -12.32
N GLN A 6 16.66 -5.18 -13.19
CA GLN A 6 16.90 -3.75 -12.95
C GLN A 6 16.32 -2.96 -14.11
N VAL A 7 15.40 -2.06 -13.80
CA VAL A 7 14.81 -1.09 -14.73
C VAL A 7 15.40 0.31 -14.55
N LEU A 8 16.10 0.56 -13.43
CA LEU A 8 16.86 1.79 -13.20
C LEU A 8 18.36 1.51 -13.13
N ALA A 9 19.15 2.30 -13.86
CA ALA A 9 20.59 2.34 -13.68
C ALA A 9 20.96 2.86 -12.27
N GLN A 10 22.20 2.60 -11.84
CA GLN A 10 22.65 3.02 -10.52
C GLN A 10 22.68 4.54 -10.35
N ASP A 11 23.12 5.25 -11.38
CA ASP A 11 23.12 6.72 -11.42
C ASP A 11 21.70 7.29 -11.52
N GLU A 12 20.78 6.61 -12.21
CA GLU A 12 19.36 7.01 -12.26
C GLU A 12 18.71 6.99 -10.88
N ARG A 13 18.96 5.97 -10.05
CA ARG A 13 18.43 5.91 -8.66
C ARG A 13 18.93 7.09 -7.81
N ALA A 14 20.21 7.41 -7.90
CA ALA A 14 20.78 8.57 -7.21
C ALA A 14 20.19 9.89 -7.74
N GLN A 15 19.97 9.99 -9.06
CA GLN A 15 19.32 11.16 -9.65
C GLN A 15 17.87 11.30 -9.19
N ILE A 16 17.08 10.22 -9.14
CA ILE A 16 15.70 10.24 -8.63
C ILE A 16 15.69 10.77 -7.21
N HIS A 17 16.54 10.25 -6.33
CA HIS A 17 16.65 10.74 -4.95
C HIS A 17 16.96 12.24 -4.89
N GLU A 18 17.98 12.69 -5.62
CA GLU A 18 18.37 14.11 -5.65
C GLU A 18 17.27 15.02 -6.22
N ARG A 19 16.52 14.55 -7.23
CA ARG A 19 15.36 15.28 -7.77
C ARG A 19 14.21 15.33 -6.78
N THR A 20 13.93 14.24 -6.07
CA THR A 20 12.92 14.21 -5.02
C THR A 20 13.25 15.20 -3.90
N LEU A 21 14.51 15.26 -3.44
CA LEU A 21 14.93 16.25 -2.45
C LEU A 21 14.74 17.69 -2.95
N GLN A 22 15.04 17.95 -4.23
CA GLN A 22 14.82 19.28 -4.82
C GLN A 22 13.33 19.65 -4.87
N VAL A 23 12.45 18.71 -5.21
CA VAL A 23 11.00 18.93 -5.25
C VAL A 23 10.47 19.18 -3.83
N LEU A 24 10.81 18.33 -2.87
CA LEU A 24 10.37 18.46 -1.48
C LEU A 24 10.87 19.76 -0.82
N ALA A 25 12.09 20.19 -1.13
CA ALA A 25 12.65 21.42 -0.57
C ALA A 25 12.14 22.71 -1.23
N LYS A 26 11.82 22.70 -2.54
CA LYS A 26 11.41 23.92 -3.27
C LYS A 26 9.90 24.02 -3.45
N THR A 27 9.27 22.95 -3.92
CA THR A 27 7.83 22.88 -4.19
C THR A 27 7.08 22.60 -2.90
N GLY A 28 7.52 21.60 -2.14
CA GLY A 28 6.83 21.13 -0.93
C GLY A 28 5.60 20.26 -1.24
N VAL A 29 4.89 19.90 -0.18
CA VAL A 29 3.69 19.05 -0.19
C VAL A 29 2.58 19.78 0.55
N ARG A 30 1.35 19.76 0.03
CA ARG A 30 0.19 20.29 0.75
C ARG A 30 -0.19 19.32 1.87
N VAL A 31 -0.09 19.74 3.12
CA VAL A 31 -0.39 18.90 4.29
C VAL A 31 -1.63 19.44 4.96
N ASP A 32 -2.79 18.83 4.70
CA ASP A 32 -4.09 19.34 5.14
C ASP A 32 -4.30 19.11 6.65
N THR A 33 -3.68 18.07 7.24
CA THR A 33 -3.67 17.84 8.69
C THR A 33 -2.94 18.95 9.46
N ALA A 34 -3.64 19.63 10.36
CA ALA A 34 -3.02 20.61 11.25
C ALA A 34 -2.07 19.95 12.25
N TRP A 35 -2.41 18.75 12.73
CA TRP A 35 -1.57 17.98 13.64
C TRP A 35 -0.25 17.58 12.98
N GLY A 36 -0.32 17.05 11.75
CA GLY A 36 0.87 16.68 10.99
C GLY A 36 1.74 17.88 10.62
N ARG A 37 1.16 19.03 10.28
CA ARG A 37 1.94 20.27 10.06
C ARG A 37 2.71 20.68 11.30
N GLN A 38 2.11 20.59 12.49
CA GLN A 38 2.79 20.92 13.73
C GLN A 38 3.96 19.96 14.01
N ILE A 39 3.76 18.66 13.85
CA ILE A 39 4.83 17.64 13.98
C ILE A 39 6.00 17.97 13.03
N LEU A 40 5.70 18.25 11.77
CA LEU A 40 6.73 18.54 10.76
C LEU A 40 7.48 19.85 11.05
N LYS A 41 6.76 20.88 11.52
CA LYS A 41 7.34 22.16 11.92
C LYS A 41 8.32 22.00 13.09
N ASP A 42 7.94 21.22 14.09
CA ASP A 42 8.79 20.93 15.25
C ASP A 42 10.03 20.10 14.86
N ALA A 43 9.94 19.31 13.79
CA ALA A 43 11.05 18.59 13.18
C ALA A 43 11.90 19.42 12.19
N GLY A 44 11.60 20.72 12.04
CA GLY A 44 12.38 21.66 11.23
C GLY A 44 11.92 21.81 9.78
N ALA A 45 10.74 21.31 9.42
CA ALA A 45 10.12 21.63 8.13
C ALA A 45 9.63 23.09 8.08
N GLU A 46 9.65 23.70 6.89
CA GLU A 46 9.09 25.03 6.70
C GLU A 46 7.61 24.92 6.35
N VAL A 47 6.74 25.46 7.21
CA VAL A 47 5.28 25.40 7.03
C VAL A 47 4.74 26.78 6.63
N ASP A 48 4.08 26.86 5.47
CA ASP A 48 3.28 28.01 5.07
C ASP A 48 1.82 27.79 5.51
N GLU A 49 1.44 28.43 6.61
CA GLU A 49 0.10 28.31 7.21
C GLU A 49 -1.01 28.89 6.32
N ASN A 50 -0.70 29.71 5.31
CA ASN A 50 -1.72 30.27 4.41
C ASN A 50 -2.09 29.29 3.29
N THR A 51 -1.16 28.43 2.90
CA THR A 51 -1.32 27.50 1.77
C THR A 51 -1.34 26.04 2.21
N ASN A 52 -1.07 25.76 3.49
CA ASN A 52 -0.80 24.44 4.05
C ASN A 52 0.37 23.71 3.37
N ILE A 53 1.24 24.42 2.63
CA ILE A 53 2.40 23.82 1.99
C ILE A 53 3.52 23.66 3.00
N VAL A 54 4.05 22.43 3.10
CA VAL A 54 5.22 22.09 3.90
C VAL A 54 6.39 21.80 2.97
N ARG A 55 7.53 22.47 3.19
CA ARG A 55 8.79 22.18 2.51
C ARG A 55 9.72 21.41 3.45
N PHE A 56 10.36 20.38 2.92
CA PHE A 56 11.16 19.44 3.69
C PHE A 56 12.64 19.67 3.40
N PRO A 57 13.44 20.14 4.36
CA PRO A 57 14.88 20.23 4.21
C PRO A 57 15.50 18.85 4.01
N ARG A 58 16.61 18.78 3.25
CA ARG A 58 17.40 17.54 3.05
C ARG A 58 17.68 16.81 4.36
N ALA A 59 18.10 17.54 5.39
CA ALA A 59 18.46 16.97 6.68
C ALA A 59 17.28 16.22 7.35
N LEU A 60 16.05 16.74 7.22
CA LEU A 60 14.85 16.06 7.74
C LEU A 60 14.58 14.74 6.99
N VAL A 61 14.71 14.75 5.67
CA VAL A 61 14.49 13.55 4.83
C VAL A 61 15.55 12.48 5.13
N GLU A 62 16.83 12.88 5.16
CA GLU A 62 17.95 11.98 5.43
C GLU A 62 17.89 11.41 6.85
N GLU A 63 17.51 12.22 7.85
CA GLU A 63 17.32 11.73 9.22
C GLU A 63 16.13 10.77 9.35
N SER A 64 15.02 11.06 8.68
CA SER A 64 13.85 10.17 8.66
C SER A 64 14.18 8.83 8.02
N LEU A 65 14.94 8.84 6.92
CA LEU A 65 15.47 7.63 6.30
C LEU A 65 16.40 6.85 7.23
N ARG A 66 17.19 7.52 8.06
CA ARG A 66 18.08 6.89 9.05
C ARG A 66 17.32 6.27 10.22
N LEU A 67 16.27 6.93 10.69
CA LEU A 67 15.44 6.49 11.82
C LEU A 67 14.55 5.30 11.48
N ALA A 68 14.05 5.24 10.24
CA ALA A 68 13.15 4.19 9.80
C ALA A 68 13.79 2.79 9.87
N PRO A 69 13.17 1.82 10.57
CA PRO A 69 13.69 0.47 10.66
C PRO A 69 13.86 -0.19 9.30
N LYS A 70 14.98 -0.87 9.10
CA LYS A 70 15.30 -1.60 7.87
C LYS A 70 14.86 -3.05 7.92
N GLU A 71 14.66 -3.61 9.11
CA GLU A 71 14.18 -4.97 9.30
C GLU A 71 13.20 -4.98 10.47
N PHE A 72 12.05 -5.62 10.27
CA PHE A 72 11.06 -5.90 11.31
C PHE A 72 10.21 -7.09 10.86
N THR A 73 9.34 -7.56 11.75
CA THR A 73 8.44 -8.68 11.48
C THR A 73 7.00 -8.18 11.54
N LEU A 74 6.21 -8.56 10.55
CA LEU A 74 4.75 -8.42 10.54
C LEU A 74 4.15 -9.71 11.11
N GLY A 75 3.46 -9.60 12.24
CA GLY A 75 2.96 -10.74 12.99
C GLY A 75 1.69 -11.32 12.39
N ALA A 76 1.54 -12.63 12.53
CA ALA A 76 0.33 -13.37 12.18
C ALA A 76 -0.28 -14.03 13.42
N ARG A 77 -1.60 -14.25 13.41
CA ARG A 77 -2.28 -15.04 14.45
C ARG A 77 -1.96 -16.53 14.31
N ARG A 78 -1.74 -17.01 13.08
CA ARG A 78 -1.39 -18.38 12.73
C ARG A 78 0.11 -18.60 13.03
N PRO A 79 0.47 -19.55 13.91
CA PRO A 79 1.88 -19.82 14.21
C PRO A 79 2.68 -20.16 12.95
N GLY A 80 3.86 -19.56 12.81
CA GLY A 80 4.76 -19.79 11.67
C GLY A 80 4.44 -18.99 10.41
N TRP A 81 3.49 -18.04 10.48
CA TRP A 81 3.11 -17.17 9.36
C TRP A 81 3.57 -15.71 9.52
N ASP A 82 4.46 -15.46 10.48
CA ASP A 82 5.09 -14.16 10.65
C ASP A 82 5.94 -13.83 9.39
N LEU A 83 5.76 -12.61 8.87
CA LEU A 83 6.45 -12.16 7.67
C LEU A 83 7.63 -11.25 8.06
N ARG A 84 8.85 -11.73 7.82
CA ARG A 84 10.05 -10.91 8.01
C ARG A 84 10.24 -9.97 6.83
N MET A 85 10.10 -8.67 7.08
CA MET A 85 10.38 -7.62 6.11
C MET A 85 11.88 -7.52 5.87
N ASN A 86 12.28 -7.33 4.61
CA ASN A 86 13.66 -7.46 4.12
C ASN A 86 14.27 -8.85 4.34
N GLY A 87 13.44 -9.88 4.60
CA GLY A 87 13.90 -11.26 4.83
C GLY A 87 14.32 -12.00 3.55
N GLY A 88 14.01 -11.42 2.39
CA GLY A 88 14.35 -11.99 1.10
C GLY A 88 13.38 -13.04 0.56
N ASP A 89 12.15 -13.02 1.07
CA ASP A 89 11.01 -13.74 0.52
C ASP A 89 9.95 -12.72 0.10
N CYS A 90 9.03 -13.15 -0.77
CA CYS A 90 7.90 -12.35 -1.22
C CYS A 90 6.61 -13.13 -0.98
N THR A 91 5.60 -12.46 -0.44
CA THR A 91 4.24 -12.98 -0.32
C THR A 91 3.25 -12.09 -1.07
N LEU A 92 2.05 -12.60 -1.35
CA LEU A 92 0.98 -11.78 -1.90
C LEU A 92 0.24 -11.01 -0.80
N CYS A 93 -0.02 -9.74 -1.08
CA CYS A 93 -1.13 -8.98 -0.52
C CYS A 93 -2.24 -8.97 -1.55
N ILE A 94 -3.49 -9.04 -1.10
CA ILE A 94 -4.62 -8.97 -2.02
C ILE A 94 -4.93 -7.54 -2.44
N ASP A 95 -5.45 -7.34 -3.65
CA ASP A 95 -5.94 -6.03 -4.07
C ASP A 95 -7.26 -5.68 -3.35
N GLY A 96 -7.51 -4.40 -3.16
CA GLY A 96 -8.49 -3.91 -2.18
C GLY A 96 -9.58 -3.00 -2.76
N GLU A 97 -10.62 -2.82 -1.95
CA GLU A 97 -11.66 -1.80 -2.01
C GLU A 97 -12.53 -1.82 -3.28
N ALA A 98 -12.69 -2.99 -3.90
CA ALA A 98 -13.66 -3.14 -4.97
C ALA A 98 -15.08 -2.81 -4.46
N ILE A 99 -15.86 -2.08 -5.25
CA ILE A 99 -17.26 -1.74 -4.92
C ILE A 99 -18.26 -2.71 -5.57
N PHE A 100 -17.81 -3.51 -6.53
CA PHE A 100 -18.59 -4.54 -7.20
C PHE A 100 -17.96 -5.92 -6.99
N ALA A 101 -18.80 -6.94 -7.11
CA ALA A 101 -18.39 -8.33 -7.23
C ALA A 101 -18.97 -8.94 -8.51
N LEU A 102 -18.23 -9.88 -9.10
CA LEU A 102 -18.71 -10.72 -10.18
C LEU A 102 -19.39 -11.96 -9.56
N ASP A 103 -20.67 -12.15 -9.85
CA ASP A 103 -21.39 -13.32 -9.39
C ASP A 103 -20.85 -14.59 -10.08
N ARG A 104 -20.51 -15.61 -9.29
CA ARG A 104 -19.83 -16.82 -9.78
C ARG A 104 -20.75 -17.77 -10.53
N GLU A 105 -22.06 -17.70 -10.26
CA GLU A 105 -23.05 -18.57 -10.89
C GLU A 105 -23.58 -17.92 -12.17
N THR A 106 -23.88 -16.62 -12.13
CA THR A 106 -24.51 -15.92 -13.26
C THR A 106 -23.52 -15.18 -14.15
N GLY A 107 -22.32 -14.84 -13.64
CA GLY A 107 -21.36 -13.97 -14.31
C GLY A 107 -21.77 -12.50 -14.32
N GLU A 108 -22.81 -12.10 -13.57
CA GLU A 108 -23.28 -10.72 -13.54
C GLU A 108 -22.46 -9.87 -12.57
N ARG A 109 -22.13 -8.64 -12.99
CA ARG A 109 -21.53 -7.64 -12.10
C ARG A 109 -22.61 -7.01 -11.24
N ARG A 110 -22.46 -7.10 -9.92
CA ARG A 110 -23.39 -6.54 -8.92
C ARG A 110 -22.63 -5.83 -7.80
N PRO A 111 -23.29 -4.98 -6.98
CA PRO A 111 -22.65 -4.42 -5.80
C PRO A 111 -22.08 -5.52 -4.89
N GLY A 112 -20.91 -5.25 -4.32
CA GLY A 112 -20.26 -6.13 -3.34
C GLY A 112 -21.04 -6.16 -2.02
N MET A 113 -21.16 -7.34 -1.42
CA MET A 113 -21.88 -7.57 -0.18
C MET A 113 -20.95 -8.20 0.87
N ALA A 114 -21.35 -8.18 2.15
CA ALA A 114 -20.61 -8.81 3.25
C ALA A 114 -20.33 -10.30 3.02
N LYS A 115 -21.20 -10.98 2.26
CA LYS A 115 -20.97 -12.36 1.82
C LYS A 115 -19.77 -12.49 0.89
N ASP A 116 -19.61 -11.58 -0.08
CA ASP A 116 -18.48 -11.61 -1.02
C ASP A 116 -17.17 -11.34 -0.27
N TRP A 117 -17.18 -10.36 0.64
CA TRP A 117 -16.07 -10.07 1.55
C TRP A 117 -15.67 -11.31 2.37
N LEU A 118 -16.63 -12.03 2.94
CA LEU A 118 -16.40 -13.22 3.75
C LEU A 118 -15.86 -14.39 2.92
N ASP A 119 -16.47 -14.66 1.77
CA ASP A 119 -16.04 -15.74 0.87
C ASP A 119 -14.61 -15.49 0.37
N ALA A 120 -14.30 -14.25 -0.01
CA ALA A 120 -12.98 -13.84 -0.46
C ALA A 120 -11.94 -13.97 0.66
N THR A 121 -12.25 -13.47 1.86
CA THR A 121 -11.38 -13.56 3.05
C THR A 121 -11.05 -15.00 3.42
N ARG A 122 -12.06 -15.89 3.43
CA ARG A 122 -11.85 -17.32 3.73
C ARG A 122 -11.04 -18.03 2.66
N LEU A 123 -11.22 -17.65 1.39
CA LEU A 123 -10.44 -18.19 0.28
C LEU A 123 -8.96 -17.83 0.44
N ILE A 124 -8.62 -16.56 0.67
CA ILE A 124 -7.22 -16.14 0.79
C ILE A 124 -6.54 -16.64 2.07
N ASP A 125 -7.28 -16.88 3.16
CA ASP A 125 -6.71 -17.53 4.35
C ASP A 125 -6.24 -18.96 4.04
N ALA A 126 -6.90 -19.65 3.10
CA ALA A 126 -6.59 -21.02 2.69
C ALA A 126 -5.46 -21.12 1.65
N LEU A 127 -5.08 -20.03 0.98
CA LEU A 127 -4.05 -20.01 -0.06
C LEU A 127 -2.68 -19.69 0.55
N ASP A 128 -1.69 -20.57 0.39
CA ASP A 128 -0.39 -20.37 1.05
C ASP A 128 0.43 -19.21 0.46
N GLU A 129 0.11 -18.83 -0.78
CA GLU A 129 0.76 -17.72 -1.47
C GLU A 129 0.34 -16.34 -0.96
N VAL A 130 -0.80 -16.24 -0.27
CA VAL A 130 -1.31 -14.99 0.29
C VAL A 130 -0.96 -14.90 1.76
N GLY A 131 -0.04 -14.01 2.11
CA GLY A 131 0.42 -13.78 3.48
C GLY A 131 -0.22 -12.57 4.14
N VAL A 132 -0.71 -11.63 3.33
CA VAL A 132 -1.24 -10.35 3.79
C VAL A 132 -2.67 -10.15 3.27
N TRP A 133 -3.55 -9.76 4.17
CA TRP A 133 -4.94 -9.43 3.89
C TRP A 133 -5.11 -7.93 3.71
N TRP A 134 -5.98 -7.53 2.80
CA TRP A 134 -6.58 -6.20 2.69
C TRP A 134 -8.07 -6.36 2.34
N CYS A 135 -8.88 -5.32 2.60
CA CYS A 135 -10.32 -5.32 2.36
C CYS A 135 -10.61 -5.49 0.87
N MET A 136 -10.83 -6.71 0.40
CA MET A 136 -10.93 -7.00 -1.03
C MET A 136 -12.14 -6.36 -1.71
N VAL A 137 -13.24 -6.19 -0.97
CA VAL A 137 -14.50 -5.64 -1.49
C VAL A 137 -15.23 -4.90 -0.37
N GLU A 138 -15.70 -3.69 -0.68
CA GLU A 138 -16.56 -2.92 0.22
C GLU A 138 -17.97 -3.52 0.24
N ALA A 139 -18.42 -3.86 1.45
CA ALA A 139 -19.74 -4.43 1.68
C ALA A 139 -20.80 -3.32 1.70
N ASN A 140 -21.60 -3.23 0.64
CA ASN A 140 -22.66 -2.20 0.49
C ASN A 140 -23.82 -2.39 1.47
N ASP A 141 -23.93 -3.55 2.11
CA ASP A 141 -24.95 -3.92 3.11
C ASP A 141 -24.45 -3.75 4.56
N ARG A 142 -23.23 -3.24 4.76
CA ARG A 142 -22.66 -2.87 6.07
C ARG A 142 -23.02 -1.41 6.41
N GLY A 143 -23.38 -1.15 7.67
CA GLY A 143 -23.57 0.21 8.17
C GLY A 143 -22.25 0.93 8.47
N ASP A 144 -22.33 2.24 8.70
CA ASP A 144 -21.16 3.10 8.97
C ASP A 144 -21.01 3.47 10.46
N SER A 145 -21.74 2.79 11.36
CA SER A 145 -21.64 3.10 12.78
C SER A 145 -20.33 2.57 13.38
N MET A 146 -19.94 3.09 14.54
CA MET A 146 -18.77 2.56 15.25
C MET A 146 -18.94 1.08 15.65
N ALA A 147 -20.18 0.65 15.90
CA ALA A 147 -20.46 -0.77 16.16
C ALA A 147 -20.24 -1.63 14.92
N ASP A 148 -20.57 -1.12 13.73
CA ASP A 148 -20.31 -1.81 12.45
C ASP A 148 -18.80 -1.90 12.19
N TYR A 149 -18.04 -0.85 12.51
CA TYR A 149 -16.58 -0.87 12.42
C TYR A 149 -15.94 -1.90 13.36
N VAL A 150 -16.36 -1.95 14.63
CA VAL A 150 -15.89 -2.98 15.58
C VAL A 150 -16.30 -4.38 15.11
N GLY A 151 -17.53 -4.55 14.60
CA GLY A 151 -18.01 -5.81 14.04
C GLY A 151 -17.20 -6.25 12.81
N TYR A 152 -16.76 -5.30 11.99
CA TYR A 152 -15.87 -5.55 10.86
C TYR A 152 -14.48 -6.03 11.32
N LEU A 153 -13.85 -5.34 12.28
CA LEU A 153 -12.56 -5.77 12.84
C LEU A 153 -12.65 -7.17 13.46
N GLN A 154 -13.74 -7.44 14.21
CA GLN A 154 -14.02 -8.77 14.72
C GLN A 154 -14.13 -9.79 13.59
N GLY A 155 -14.82 -9.44 12.50
CA GLY A 155 -14.94 -10.24 11.29
C GLY A 155 -13.58 -10.60 10.71
N ILE A 156 -12.67 -9.63 10.54
CA ILE A 156 -11.32 -9.86 10.01
C ILE A 156 -10.59 -10.90 10.87
N PHE A 157 -10.41 -10.60 12.16
CA PHE A 157 -9.61 -11.46 13.04
C PHE A 157 -10.27 -12.79 13.37
N SER A 158 -11.57 -12.96 13.10
CA SER A 158 -12.25 -14.26 13.23
C SER A 158 -12.04 -15.14 11.99
N ASN A 159 -11.92 -14.55 10.80
CA ASN A 159 -11.95 -15.29 9.52
C ASN A 159 -10.60 -15.33 8.79
N PHE A 160 -9.67 -14.44 9.12
CA PHE A 160 -8.31 -14.45 8.61
C PHE A 160 -7.32 -14.71 9.76
N SER A 161 -6.24 -15.41 9.45
CA SER A 161 -5.29 -15.89 10.46
C SER A 161 -3.84 -15.45 10.20
N LYS A 162 -3.54 -14.83 9.06
CA LYS A 162 -2.21 -14.31 8.73
C LYS A 162 -2.13 -12.80 9.03
N HIS A 163 -1.21 -12.07 8.39
CA HIS A 163 -1.04 -10.63 8.66
C HIS A 163 -2.16 -9.78 8.03
N VAL A 164 -2.64 -8.78 8.77
CA VAL A 164 -3.71 -7.86 8.32
C VAL A 164 -3.12 -6.50 7.98
N GLN A 165 -3.39 -6.01 6.77
CA GLN A 165 -3.06 -4.68 6.31
C GLN A 165 -4.34 -3.97 5.87
N ASP A 166 -4.74 -2.92 6.57
CA ASP A 166 -6.02 -2.25 6.28
C ASP A 166 -5.96 -0.75 6.56
N ALA A 167 -6.93 0.00 6.05
CA ALA A 167 -7.06 1.43 6.31
C ALA A 167 -7.80 1.71 7.62
N THR A 168 -7.56 2.88 8.21
CA THR A 168 -8.42 3.46 9.26
C THR A 168 -8.86 4.83 8.81
N SER A 169 -10.16 5.07 8.74
CA SER A 169 -10.71 6.21 8.01
C SER A 169 -10.86 7.47 8.86
N THR A 170 -11.05 7.32 10.17
CA THR A 170 -11.24 8.47 11.06
C THR A 170 -10.46 8.34 12.38
N PRO A 171 -10.09 9.47 13.02
CA PRO A 171 -9.46 9.47 14.34
C PRO A 171 -10.29 8.75 15.40
N GLU A 172 -11.62 8.79 15.31
CA GLU A 172 -12.53 8.14 16.25
C GLU A 172 -12.50 6.62 16.15
N GLN A 173 -12.16 6.05 14.98
CA GLN A 173 -12.01 4.60 14.79
C GLN A 173 -10.72 4.05 15.43
N SER A 174 -9.71 4.90 15.58
CA SER A 174 -8.36 4.47 15.99
C SER A 174 -8.31 3.90 17.42
N PRO A 175 -8.96 4.50 18.44
CA PRO A 175 -9.09 3.88 19.76
C PRO A 175 -9.76 2.51 19.73
N TRP A 176 -10.80 2.32 18.91
CA TRP A 176 -11.51 1.05 18.80
C TRP A 176 -10.66 -0.03 18.12
N LEU A 177 -9.86 0.34 17.13
CA LEU A 177 -8.85 -0.55 16.56
C LEU A 177 -7.88 -1.04 17.65
N LEU A 178 -7.36 -0.13 18.46
CA LEU A 178 -6.44 -0.47 19.56
C LEU A 178 -7.10 -1.36 20.63
N GLU A 179 -8.37 -1.14 20.95
CA GLU A 179 -9.12 -2.02 21.87
C GLU A 179 -9.27 -3.44 21.30
N VAL A 180 -9.67 -3.58 20.04
CA VAL A 180 -9.80 -4.91 19.39
C VAL A 180 -8.43 -5.60 19.32
N LEU A 181 -7.38 -4.89 18.92
CA LEU A 181 -6.02 -5.46 18.91
C LEU A 181 -5.60 -5.94 20.29
N GLN A 182 -5.93 -5.21 21.36
CA GLN A 182 -5.59 -5.62 22.71
C GLN A 182 -6.33 -6.87 23.17
N VAL A 183 -7.61 -7.00 22.80
CA VAL A 183 -8.40 -8.20 23.08
C VAL A 183 -7.82 -9.43 22.39
N VAL A 184 -7.32 -9.28 21.15
CA VAL A 184 -6.85 -10.41 20.34
C VAL A 184 -5.39 -10.78 20.62
N PHE A 185 -4.50 -9.78 20.76
CA PHE A 185 -3.05 -9.97 20.78
C PHE A 185 -2.38 -9.67 22.13
N GLY A 186 -3.14 -9.13 23.09
CA GLY A 186 -2.66 -8.82 24.44
C GLY A 186 -2.32 -7.34 24.63
N ASP A 187 -1.44 -7.03 25.57
CA ASP A 187 -1.14 -5.64 25.90
C ASP A 187 -0.38 -4.88 24.78
N LYS A 188 -0.23 -3.57 24.99
CA LYS A 188 0.49 -2.68 24.08
C LYS A 188 1.90 -3.16 23.73
N GLU A 189 2.63 -3.71 24.70
CA GLU A 189 4.01 -4.19 24.45
C GLU A 189 4.03 -5.48 23.62
N ALA A 190 3.01 -6.35 23.77
CA ALA A 190 2.81 -7.48 22.90
C ALA A 190 2.52 -7.04 21.46
N ILE A 191 1.65 -6.05 21.27
CA ILE A 191 1.32 -5.48 19.95
C ILE A 191 2.56 -4.83 19.31
N ARG A 192 3.29 -3.98 20.04
CA ARG A 192 4.53 -3.33 19.57
C ARG A 192 5.62 -4.33 19.16
N ARG A 193 5.67 -5.49 19.81
CA ARG A 193 6.65 -6.53 19.47
C ARG A 193 6.23 -7.37 18.28
N GLN A 194 4.94 -7.70 18.19
CA GLN A 194 4.42 -8.63 17.18
C GLN A 194 4.07 -7.93 15.88
N HIS A 195 3.65 -6.66 15.91
CA HIS A 195 3.07 -5.95 14.78
C HIS A 195 1.96 -6.76 14.07
N PRO A 196 0.86 -7.09 14.77
CA PRO A 196 -0.17 -7.99 14.24
C PRO A 196 -1.01 -7.39 13.10
N LEU A 197 -0.91 -6.07 12.91
CA LEU A 197 -1.60 -5.32 11.87
C LEU A 197 -0.69 -4.19 11.40
N SER A 198 -0.73 -3.90 10.10
CA SER A 198 -0.18 -2.67 9.52
C SER A 198 -1.30 -1.80 8.96
N VAL A 199 -1.12 -0.47 8.99
CA VAL A 199 -2.07 0.44 8.34
C VAL A 199 -1.62 0.73 6.92
N LEU A 200 -2.54 0.61 5.96
CA LEU A 200 -2.34 1.14 4.61
C LEU A 200 -2.74 2.62 4.61
N LEU A 201 -1.85 3.49 4.14
CA LEU A 201 -2.07 4.93 4.09
C LEU A 201 -1.71 5.49 2.72
N CYS A 202 -2.70 6.07 2.04
CA CYS A 202 -2.58 6.54 0.66
C CYS A 202 -2.56 8.08 0.63
N PRO A 203 -1.38 8.72 0.51
CA PRO A 203 -1.34 10.16 0.25
C PRO A 203 -1.89 10.48 -1.14
N LEU A 204 -2.44 11.69 -1.29
CA LEU A 204 -3.08 12.15 -2.52
C LEU A 204 -2.02 12.66 -3.50
N SER A 205 -1.73 11.88 -4.53
CA SER A 205 -0.82 12.31 -5.59
C SER A 205 -1.50 13.35 -6.52
N PRO A 206 -0.78 14.38 -6.99
CA PRO A 206 0.61 14.72 -6.63
C PRO A 206 0.68 15.57 -5.36
N LEU A 207 1.61 15.23 -4.45
CA LEU A 207 2.13 16.10 -3.40
C LEU A 207 1.07 16.66 -2.45
N ALA A 208 0.13 15.82 -2.00
CA ALA A 208 -0.81 16.17 -0.93
C ALA A 208 -0.99 15.06 0.12
N ILE A 209 -1.12 15.46 1.38
CA ILE A 209 -1.42 14.60 2.54
C ILE A 209 -2.74 15.09 3.12
N GLU A 210 -3.78 14.28 3.03
CA GLU A 210 -5.11 14.63 3.52
C GLU A 210 -5.27 14.42 5.02
N ALA A 211 -6.20 15.15 5.64
CA ALA A 211 -6.34 15.15 7.10
C ALA A 211 -6.99 13.87 7.68
N PRO A 212 -8.16 13.37 7.20
CA PRO A 212 -8.92 12.36 7.93
C PRO A 212 -8.15 11.05 8.19
N TYR A 213 -7.62 10.43 7.13
CA TYR A 213 -6.86 9.18 7.23
C TYR A 213 -5.50 9.37 7.91
N THR A 214 -4.84 10.49 7.67
CA THR A 214 -3.55 10.79 8.31
C THR A 214 -3.74 11.00 9.82
N ASP A 215 -4.75 11.76 10.23
CA ASP A 215 -5.05 11.99 11.65
C ASP A 215 -5.50 10.70 12.34
N ALA A 216 -6.21 9.81 11.63
CA ALA A 216 -6.50 8.46 12.10
C ALA A 216 -5.20 7.68 12.39
N TYR A 217 -4.28 7.63 11.43
CA TYR A 217 -2.99 6.97 11.66
C TYR A 217 -2.17 7.65 12.78
N LEU A 218 -2.13 8.99 12.82
CA LEU A 218 -1.39 9.71 13.86
C LEU A 218 -1.94 9.41 15.27
N ALA A 219 -3.23 9.08 15.41
CA ALA A 219 -3.82 8.64 16.68
C ALA A 219 -3.27 7.27 17.18
N LEU A 220 -2.58 6.51 16.32
CA LEU A 220 -1.91 5.26 16.65
C LEU A 220 -0.43 5.43 17.03
N LEU A 221 0.11 6.66 16.98
CA LEU A 221 1.51 6.89 17.32
C LEU A 221 1.86 6.37 18.72
N GLY A 222 3.06 5.78 18.82
CA GLY A 222 3.55 5.16 20.05
C GLY A 222 3.05 3.72 20.31
N TRP A 223 2.29 3.13 19.38
CA TRP A 223 1.96 1.70 19.36
C TRP A 223 2.82 0.89 18.37
N ASP A 224 3.78 1.54 17.71
CA ASP A 224 4.66 0.96 16.69
C ASP A 224 3.90 0.20 15.59
N ILE A 225 2.66 0.59 15.29
CA ILE A 225 1.87 -0.02 14.22
C ILE A 225 2.56 0.29 12.87
N PRO A 226 3.03 -0.73 12.13
CA PRO A 226 3.66 -0.50 10.83
C PRO A 226 2.72 0.21 9.88
N VAL A 227 3.29 0.98 8.96
CA VAL A 227 2.53 1.68 7.93
C VAL A 227 3.08 1.39 6.55
N ALA A 228 2.19 0.96 5.65
CA ALA A 228 2.45 0.87 4.23
C ALA A 228 1.95 2.14 3.55
N VAL A 229 2.88 2.93 3.02
CA VAL A 229 2.57 4.19 2.37
C VAL A 229 2.45 3.99 0.87
N MET A 230 1.24 4.14 0.34
CA MET A 230 0.87 3.78 -1.04
C MET A 230 0.34 5.00 -1.81
N PRO A 231 1.20 5.91 -2.29
CA PRO A 231 0.79 6.89 -3.29
C PRO A 231 0.48 6.23 -4.62
N MET A 232 -0.40 6.86 -5.39
CA MET A 232 -0.82 6.39 -6.73
C MET A 232 -0.74 7.51 -7.78
N PRO A 233 0.48 8.02 -8.10
CA PRO A 233 0.64 8.95 -9.19
C PRO A 233 0.38 8.25 -10.53
N LEU A 234 -0.54 8.82 -11.30
CA LEU A 234 -0.91 8.34 -12.63
C LEU A 234 -0.17 9.18 -13.68
N MET A 235 0.74 8.56 -14.42
CA MET A 235 1.47 9.19 -15.52
C MET A 235 0.49 9.82 -16.52
N GLY A 236 0.58 11.13 -16.72
CA GLY A 236 -0.29 11.90 -17.60
C GLY A 236 -1.61 12.36 -16.96
N GLY A 237 -1.89 11.95 -15.72
CA GLY A 237 -3.02 12.42 -14.91
C GLY A 237 -2.52 13.16 -13.67
N THR A 238 -2.34 12.44 -12.57
CA THR A 238 -1.83 12.95 -11.28
C THR A 238 -0.31 12.98 -11.18
N ALA A 239 0.39 12.71 -12.28
CA ALA A 239 1.83 12.92 -12.43
C ALA A 239 2.18 13.33 -13.87
N PRO A 240 3.39 13.88 -14.12
CA PRO A 240 3.83 14.23 -15.47
C PRO A 240 3.82 13.01 -16.41
N GLY A 241 3.71 13.26 -17.73
CA GLY A 241 3.59 12.22 -18.76
C GLY A 241 4.90 11.46 -19.09
N SER A 242 5.70 11.11 -18.09
CA SER A 242 6.98 10.40 -18.25
C SER A 242 7.22 9.45 -17.08
N LEU A 243 7.68 8.23 -17.38
CA LEU A 243 7.92 7.19 -16.37
C LEU A 243 8.83 7.67 -15.23
N ILE A 244 9.98 8.26 -15.57
CA ILE A 244 10.95 8.74 -14.57
C ILE A 244 10.37 9.86 -13.70
N SER A 245 9.57 10.75 -14.29
CA SER A 245 8.95 11.85 -13.57
C SER A 245 7.84 11.34 -12.63
N THR A 246 7.07 10.33 -13.06
CA THR A 246 6.10 9.65 -12.20
C THR A 246 6.78 8.97 -11.02
N THR A 247 7.91 8.30 -11.23
CA THR A 247 8.72 7.72 -10.14
C THR A 247 9.21 8.79 -9.17
N VAL A 248 9.68 9.94 -9.66
CA VAL A 248 10.09 11.06 -8.79
C VAL A 248 8.92 11.57 -7.95
N VAL A 249 7.73 11.76 -8.52
CA VAL A 249 6.55 12.22 -7.78
C VAL A 249 6.13 11.21 -6.72
N GLY A 250 6.00 9.93 -7.07
CA GLY A 250 5.66 8.90 -6.09
C GLY A 250 6.68 8.78 -4.97
N ASN A 251 7.96 8.93 -5.29
CA ASN A 251 9.02 8.97 -4.30
C ASN A 251 8.95 10.21 -3.40
N CYS A 252 8.47 11.36 -3.90
CA CYS A 252 8.19 12.54 -3.06
C CYS A 252 7.04 12.26 -2.09
N ASP A 253 5.95 11.67 -2.57
CA ASP A 253 4.78 11.36 -1.73
C ASP A 253 5.15 10.39 -0.60
N VAL A 254 5.91 9.32 -0.91
CA VAL A 254 6.43 8.38 0.09
C VAL A 254 7.31 9.09 1.11
N LEU A 255 8.32 9.85 0.66
CA LEU A 255 9.30 10.44 1.58
C LEU A 255 8.70 11.57 2.42
N ALA A 256 7.69 12.29 1.94
CA ALA A 256 6.95 13.27 2.74
C ALA A 256 6.20 12.59 3.91
N MET A 257 5.52 11.48 3.63
CA MET A 257 4.86 10.68 4.66
C MET A 257 5.88 10.05 5.62
N LEU A 258 7.00 9.54 5.11
CA LEU A 258 8.10 9.03 5.95
C LEU A 258 8.58 10.10 6.94
N CYS A 259 8.78 11.33 6.47
CA CYS A 259 9.18 12.43 7.34
C CYS A 259 8.15 12.69 8.43
N LEU A 260 6.86 12.74 8.08
CA LEU A 260 5.79 12.94 9.06
C LEU A 260 5.77 11.84 10.13
N ILE A 261 5.83 10.58 9.69
CA ILE A 261 5.73 9.42 10.58
C ILE A 261 6.96 9.33 11.50
N GLN A 262 8.17 9.48 10.94
CA GLN A 262 9.41 9.41 11.74
C GLN A 262 9.62 10.63 12.63
N ALA A 263 9.09 11.81 12.26
CA ALA A 263 9.06 12.97 13.15
C ALA A 263 8.07 12.78 14.31
N GLY A 264 6.90 12.18 14.06
CA GLY A 264 5.87 11.94 15.08
C GLY A 264 6.23 10.82 16.06
N ALA A 265 6.79 9.71 15.56
CA ALA A 265 7.29 8.60 16.38
C ALA A 265 8.51 7.96 15.71
N PRO A 266 9.73 8.42 16.05
CA PRO A 266 10.97 7.87 15.52
C PRO A 266 11.10 6.35 15.71
N GLY A 267 11.49 5.64 14.66
CA GLY A 267 11.64 4.18 14.69
C GLY A 267 10.35 3.42 14.39
N THR A 268 9.25 4.09 14.01
CA THR A 268 8.01 3.42 13.59
C THR A 268 8.28 2.58 12.33
N PRO A 269 7.89 1.30 12.28
CA PRO A 269 8.07 0.45 11.11
C PRO A 269 7.37 1.03 9.87
N PHE A 270 8.06 1.06 8.73
CA PHE A 270 7.59 1.72 7.51
C PHE A 270 7.80 0.81 6.30
N ILE A 271 6.78 0.67 5.48
CA ILE A 271 6.78 -0.09 4.23
C ILE A 271 6.60 0.91 3.08
N CYS A 272 7.55 0.91 2.15
CA CYS A 272 7.47 1.72 0.94
C CYS A 272 6.60 0.97 -0.07
N ALA A 273 5.37 1.45 -0.29
CA ALA A 273 4.35 0.76 -1.08
C ALA A 273 3.80 1.57 -2.30
N PRO A 274 4.59 2.39 -3.03
CA PRO A 274 4.03 3.23 -4.09
C PRO A 274 3.47 2.40 -5.25
N ALA A 275 2.19 2.60 -5.56
CA ALA A 275 1.46 1.95 -6.65
C ALA A 275 1.37 2.90 -7.86
N LEU A 276 2.54 3.16 -8.45
CA LEU A 276 2.71 4.02 -9.63
C LEU A 276 2.01 3.43 -10.85
N SER A 277 1.30 4.25 -11.64
CA SER A 277 0.56 3.76 -12.81
C SER A 277 0.41 4.81 -13.90
N VAL A 278 -0.42 4.54 -14.90
CA VAL A 278 -0.65 5.33 -16.11
C VAL A 278 -2.15 5.46 -16.40
N ILE A 279 -2.53 6.53 -17.11
CA ILE A 279 -3.86 6.65 -17.70
C ILE A 279 -3.86 6.18 -19.16
N ASP A 280 -5.00 5.71 -19.66
CA ASP A 280 -5.24 5.62 -21.10
C ASP A 280 -5.51 7.04 -21.63
N PRO A 281 -4.63 7.62 -22.49
CA PRO A 281 -4.79 8.99 -22.98
C PRO A 281 -6.06 9.17 -23.81
N ARG A 282 -6.66 8.11 -24.36
CA ARG A 282 -7.89 8.18 -25.15
C ARG A 282 -9.14 8.25 -24.27
N SER A 283 -9.20 7.46 -23.21
CA SER A 283 -10.38 7.39 -22.33
C SER A 283 -10.25 8.22 -21.06
N GLY A 284 -9.03 8.63 -20.70
CA GLY A 284 -8.72 9.29 -19.42
C GLY A 284 -8.83 8.36 -18.20
N ARG A 285 -9.07 7.07 -18.41
CA ARG A 285 -9.24 6.09 -17.33
C ARG A 285 -7.89 5.63 -16.81
N TYR A 286 -7.88 5.22 -15.55
CA TYR A 286 -6.80 4.40 -14.98
C TYR A 286 -6.58 3.16 -15.86
N SER A 287 -5.34 2.94 -16.30
CA SER A 287 -4.97 1.84 -17.19
C SER A 287 -4.03 0.85 -16.50
N PRO A 288 -4.56 -0.03 -15.64
CA PRO A 288 -3.76 -0.97 -14.85
C PRO A 288 -3.11 -2.09 -15.68
N GLY A 289 -3.63 -2.36 -16.89
CA GLY A 289 -3.15 -3.42 -17.77
C GLY A 289 -1.96 -3.00 -18.64
N ALA A 290 -1.65 -1.71 -18.73
CA ALA A 290 -0.54 -1.19 -19.49
C ALA A 290 0.80 -1.72 -18.94
N VAL A 291 1.74 -2.08 -19.83
CA VAL A 291 3.03 -2.69 -19.42
C VAL A 291 3.91 -1.74 -18.61
N GLU A 292 3.68 -0.44 -18.75
CA GLU A 292 4.29 0.63 -17.97
C GLU A 292 4.06 0.44 -16.46
N ASN A 293 2.95 -0.19 -16.04
CA ASN A 293 2.69 -0.49 -14.63
C ASN A 293 3.77 -1.39 -14.04
N GLY A 294 4.11 -2.50 -14.72
CA GLY A 294 5.15 -3.41 -14.24
C GLY A 294 6.53 -2.74 -14.19
N LEU A 295 6.85 -1.87 -15.15
CA LEU A 295 8.10 -1.10 -15.14
C LEU A 295 8.14 -0.08 -13.99
N LEU A 296 7.06 0.66 -13.77
CA LEU A 296 6.95 1.61 -12.68
C LEU A 296 6.98 0.92 -11.31
N GLY A 297 6.31 -0.24 -11.18
CA GLY A 297 6.33 -1.07 -9.99
C GLY A 297 7.75 -1.58 -9.67
N ALA A 298 8.49 -2.06 -10.68
CA ALA A 298 9.89 -2.42 -10.53
C ALA A 298 10.76 -1.24 -10.07
N ALA A 299 10.60 -0.06 -10.69
CA ALA A 299 11.33 1.15 -10.32
C ALA A 299 11.02 1.59 -8.86
N ALA A 300 9.76 1.48 -8.44
CA ALA A 300 9.32 1.72 -7.07
C ALA A 300 10.03 0.80 -6.05
N VAL A 301 10.04 -0.52 -6.34
CA VAL A 301 10.74 -1.50 -5.50
C VAL A 301 12.24 -1.19 -5.43
N GLU A 302 12.87 -0.89 -6.57
CA GLU A 302 14.29 -0.53 -6.60
C GLU A 302 14.61 0.73 -5.78
N MET A 303 13.72 1.73 -5.76
CA MET A 303 13.89 2.91 -4.91
C MET A 303 13.69 2.59 -3.41
N ALA A 304 12.73 1.73 -3.05
CA ALA A 304 12.60 1.24 -1.68
C ALA A 304 13.90 0.53 -1.22
N ARG A 305 14.45 -0.34 -2.07
CA ARG A 305 15.72 -1.04 -1.83
C ARG A 305 16.92 -0.08 -1.78
N TYR A 306 16.94 0.98 -2.59
CA TYR A 306 17.96 2.02 -2.53
C TYR A 306 18.02 2.69 -1.15
N TYR A 307 16.88 2.84 -0.46
CA TYR A 307 16.81 3.33 0.91
C TYR A 307 16.99 2.26 2.00
N GLY A 308 17.13 0.99 1.61
CA GLY A 308 17.13 -0.16 2.50
C GLY A 308 15.78 -0.39 3.20
N LEU A 309 14.69 0.20 2.71
CA LEU A 309 13.36 0.05 3.29
C LEU A 309 12.68 -1.23 2.78
N PRO A 310 11.78 -1.82 3.59
CA PRO A 310 10.81 -2.79 3.10
C PRO A 310 10.00 -2.28 1.92
N ALA A 311 9.79 -3.15 0.95
CA ALA A 311 9.20 -2.84 -0.33
C ALA A 311 7.91 -3.63 -0.53
N GLU A 312 6.82 -2.93 -0.74
CA GLU A 312 5.60 -3.48 -1.28
C GLU A 312 5.47 -3.03 -2.74
N GLY A 313 5.49 -3.99 -3.66
CA GLY A 313 5.34 -3.75 -5.09
C GLY A 313 3.89 -3.95 -5.53
N THR A 314 3.49 -3.29 -6.61
CA THR A 314 2.21 -3.56 -7.28
C THR A 314 2.42 -4.48 -8.47
N GLY A 315 1.62 -5.55 -8.57
CA GLY A 315 1.61 -6.49 -9.70
C GLY A 315 0.83 -5.98 -10.92
N GLY A 316 0.47 -4.70 -10.94
CA GLY A 316 -0.44 -4.11 -11.94
C GLY A 316 -1.85 -4.67 -11.83
N GLY A 317 -2.66 -4.48 -12.87
CA GLY A 317 -4.03 -4.99 -12.90
C GLY A 317 -4.56 -5.28 -14.28
N SER A 318 -5.88 -5.28 -14.43
CA SER A 318 -6.54 -5.46 -15.73
C SER A 318 -7.70 -4.50 -15.89
N GLU A 319 -7.86 -4.01 -17.12
CA GLU A 319 -9.03 -3.22 -17.53
C GLU A 319 -10.25 -4.11 -17.85
N CYS A 320 -10.04 -5.42 -17.97
CA CYS A 320 -11.13 -6.37 -18.22
C CYS A 320 -12.08 -6.41 -17.03
N TYR A 321 -13.38 -6.47 -17.30
CA TYR A 321 -14.42 -6.62 -16.26
C TYR A 321 -14.74 -8.08 -15.93
N VAL A 322 -14.19 -9.02 -16.69
CA VAL A 322 -14.36 -10.46 -16.51
C VAL A 322 -13.02 -11.16 -16.72
N PRO A 323 -12.80 -12.33 -16.09
CA PRO A 323 -11.64 -13.16 -16.38
C PRO A 323 -11.57 -13.53 -17.87
N GLY A 324 -10.38 -13.51 -18.44
CA GLY A 324 -10.20 -13.82 -19.85
C GLY A 324 -8.74 -13.78 -20.29
N ILE A 325 -8.51 -14.00 -21.59
CA ILE A 325 -7.17 -14.04 -22.18
C ILE A 325 -6.43 -12.71 -21.94
N GLN A 326 -7.13 -11.58 -22.09
CA GLN A 326 -6.56 -10.25 -21.85
C GLN A 326 -6.16 -10.04 -20.40
N ALA A 327 -7.07 -10.29 -19.44
CA ALA A 327 -6.74 -10.23 -18.02
C ALA A 327 -5.52 -11.12 -17.69
N GLY A 328 -5.46 -12.33 -18.25
CA GLY A 328 -4.35 -13.25 -18.04
C GLY A 328 -3.00 -12.70 -18.50
N TYR A 329 -2.89 -12.20 -19.73
CA TYR A 329 -1.60 -11.67 -20.22
C TYR A 329 -1.22 -10.33 -19.56
N GLU A 330 -2.20 -9.46 -19.27
CA GLU A 330 -1.94 -8.18 -18.59
C GLU A 330 -1.38 -8.43 -17.19
N ARG A 331 -2.00 -9.34 -16.44
CA ARG A 331 -1.56 -9.76 -15.11
C ARG A 331 -0.19 -10.43 -15.15
N ALA A 332 0.03 -11.36 -16.08
CA ALA A 332 1.30 -12.07 -16.18
C ALA A 332 2.48 -11.15 -16.51
N MET A 333 2.31 -10.22 -17.46
CA MET A 333 3.37 -9.28 -17.84
C MET A 333 3.67 -8.28 -16.72
N ASN A 334 2.62 -7.72 -16.09
CA ASN A 334 2.80 -6.68 -15.08
C ASN A 334 3.24 -7.23 -13.72
N ALA A 335 2.87 -8.46 -13.34
CA ALA A 335 3.33 -9.04 -12.08
C ALA A 335 4.80 -9.51 -12.15
N LEU A 336 5.27 -9.96 -13.33
CA LEU A 336 6.60 -10.53 -13.48
C LEU A 336 7.72 -9.51 -13.21
N LEU A 337 7.62 -8.30 -13.77
CA LEU A 337 8.65 -7.26 -13.65
C LEU A 337 8.92 -6.81 -12.19
N PRO A 338 7.91 -6.38 -11.41
CA PRO A 338 8.10 -6.01 -10.02
C PRO A 338 8.51 -7.21 -9.17
N LEU A 339 7.94 -8.40 -9.38
CA LEU A 339 8.35 -9.59 -8.61
C LEU A 339 9.83 -9.92 -8.79
N LEU A 340 10.37 -9.82 -10.01
CA LEU A 340 11.79 -10.01 -10.29
C LEU A 340 12.70 -8.87 -9.78
N SER A 341 12.11 -7.77 -9.32
CA SER A 341 12.79 -6.67 -8.60
C SER A 341 12.82 -6.92 -7.09
N TRP A 342 12.24 -8.04 -6.63
CA TRP A 342 12.32 -8.61 -5.29
C TRP A 342 11.70 -7.75 -4.17
N PRO A 343 10.38 -7.48 -4.21
CA PRO A 343 9.65 -6.90 -3.10
C PRO A 343 9.49 -7.90 -1.95
N ASP A 344 9.10 -7.40 -0.78
CA ASP A 344 8.69 -8.23 0.38
C ASP A 344 7.21 -8.63 0.27
N ILE A 345 6.39 -7.75 -0.29
CA ILE A 345 4.96 -7.93 -0.52
C ILE A 345 4.65 -7.55 -1.97
N LEU A 346 3.82 -8.33 -2.66
CA LEU A 346 3.28 -7.97 -3.96
C LEU A 346 1.75 -7.87 -3.88
N VAL A 347 1.21 -6.66 -4.06
CA VAL A 347 -0.25 -6.40 -4.08
C VAL A 347 -0.80 -6.52 -5.50
N GLY A 348 -2.06 -6.95 -5.67
CA GLY A 348 -2.71 -6.95 -6.98
C GLY A 348 -3.75 -8.05 -7.27
N PRO A 349 -3.68 -9.28 -6.75
CA PRO A 349 -4.57 -10.35 -7.19
C PRO A 349 -6.06 -10.08 -6.91
N GLY A 350 -6.94 -10.60 -7.77
CA GLY A 350 -8.36 -10.81 -7.47
C GLY A 350 -9.33 -9.74 -7.96
N LEU A 351 -8.85 -8.54 -8.30
CA LEU A 351 -9.71 -7.47 -8.79
C LEU A 351 -9.64 -7.26 -10.30
N LEU A 352 -10.68 -6.69 -10.88
CA LEU A 352 -10.88 -6.47 -12.30
C LEU A 352 -11.45 -5.08 -12.55
N GLY A 353 -11.38 -4.63 -13.81
CA GLY A 353 -11.92 -3.35 -14.24
C GLY A 353 -11.26 -2.14 -13.58
N GLY A 354 -9.94 -2.18 -13.36
CA GLY A 354 -9.25 -1.14 -12.60
C GLY A 354 -9.53 -1.19 -11.11
N SER A 355 -9.41 -2.37 -10.51
CA SER A 355 -9.62 -2.62 -9.07
C SER A 355 -11.05 -2.36 -8.58
N MET A 356 -12.04 -2.33 -9.48
CA MET A 356 -13.44 -2.05 -9.13
C MET A 356 -14.31 -3.30 -8.93
N VAL A 357 -13.89 -4.45 -9.46
CA VAL A 357 -14.71 -5.68 -9.50
C VAL A 357 -13.95 -6.85 -8.90
N LEU A 358 -14.44 -7.39 -7.79
CA LEU A 358 -13.95 -8.64 -7.22
C LEU A 358 -14.32 -9.83 -8.09
N SER A 359 -13.35 -10.68 -8.43
CA SER A 359 -13.58 -12.01 -9.02
C SER A 359 -12.71 -13.06 -8.33
N LEU A 360 -13.35 -14.03 -7.69
CA LEU A 360 -12.65 -15.15 -7.04
C LEU A 360 -12.00 -16.11 -8.06
N GLU A 361 -12.53 -16.17 -9.28
CA GLU A 361 -11.91 -16.90 -10.38
C GLU A 361 -10.63 -16.20 -10.83
N GLN A 362 -10.66 -14.87 -11.01
CA GLN A 362 -9.46 -14.10 -11.37
C GLN A 362 -8.39 -14.20 -10.28
N LEU A 363 -8.80 -14.17 -9.01
CA LEU A 363 -7.92 -14.37 -7.86
C LEU A 363 -7.06 -15.63 -8.01
N LEU A 364 -7.68 -16.76 -8.33
CA LEU A 364 -6.96 -18.03 -8.49
C LEU A 364 -6.02 -18.02 -9.69
N ILE A 365 -6.41 -17.37 -10.79
CA ILE A 365 -5.54 -17.17 -11.96
C ILE A 365 -4.32 -16.35 -11.58
N ASP A 366 -4.51 -15.24 -10.87
CA ASP A 366 -3.44 -14.34 -10.44
C ASP A 366 -2.47 -15.02 -9.46
N VAL A 367 -2.99 -15.86 -8.55
CA VAL A 367 -2.16 -16.67 -7.65
C VAL A 367 -1.32 -17.69 -8.43
N GLU A 368 -1.85 -18.34 -9.46
CA GLU A 368 -1.06 -19.25 -10.29
C GLU A 368 0.02 -18.51 -11.09
N ILE A 369 -0.29 -17.31 -11.60
CA ILE A 369 0.71 -16.43 -12.23
C ILE A 369 1.85 -16.11 -11.27
N PHE A 370 1.52 -15.71 -10.02
CA PHE A 370 2.53 -15.45 -9.00
C PHE A 370 3.41 -16.68 -8.72
N LYS A 371 2.81 -17.86 -8.58
CA LYS A 371 3.56 -19.12 -8.36
C LYS A 371 4.50 -19.44 -9.50
N MET A 372 4.09 -19.18 -10.74
CA MET A 372 4.95 -19.36 -11.90
C MET A 372 6.09 -18.35 -11.91
N ALA A 373 5.82 -17.09 -11.59
CA ALA A 373 6.83 -16.03 -11.61
C ALA A 373 7.82 -16.11 -10.43
N LYS A 374 7.43 -16.69 -9.29
CA LYS A 374 8.28 -16.90 -8.10
C LYS A 374 9.30 -18.04 -8.28
N ARG A 375 9.04 -19.00 -9.17
CA ARG A 375 9.93 -20.15 -9.46
C ARG A 375 11.07 -19.76 -10.39
#